data_AF-A0A0L6U801-F1
#
_entry.id   AF-A0A0L6U801-F1
#
_cell.length_a   1.000
_cell.length_b   1.000
_cell.length_c   1.000
_cell.angle_alpha   90.00
_cell.angle_beta   90.00
_cell.angle_gamma   90.00
#
_symmetry.space_group_name_H-M   'P 1'
#
loop_
_entity.id
_entity.type
_entity.pdbx_description
1 polymer ?
#
loop_
_entity_poly.entity_id
_entity_poly.type
_entity_poly.pdbx_seq_one_letter_code
_entity_poly.pdbx_strand_id
1 'polypeptide(L)'
;HLLTGVSTGTGGVSQTLIKSWLRKKFDQVLTRRDIEKETITSLLQVHNPHLNCEGNYTIPFLFSQWEYPVCVSLWQEGDHSKKRLAKFLQNKEVLNSYTFILKYVSPATFLELNEILTVIEEKEYLQKKLAAAIGRDYMELQGMRMSELGLLTFLWKANSDLYSQAVEVCEAEGATGF
;
A
#
# COMPACT_ATOMS: atom_id res chain seq x y z
N HIS A 1 -35.21 -20.43 -33.18
CA HIS A 1 -34.59 -20.98 -31.96
C HIS A 1 -33.46 -20.06 -31.52
N LEU A 2 -33.76 -19.18 -30.56
CA LEU A 2 -32.81 -18.27 -29.92
C LEU A 2 -32.03 -19.05 -28.86
N LEU A 3 -30.70 -19.05 -28.93
CA LEU A 3 -29.84 -19.46 -27.82
C LEU A 3 -29.40 -18.22 -27.06
N THR A 4 -30.08 -17.96 -25.95
CA THR A 4 -29.58 -17.14 -24.85
C THR A 4 -28.95 -18.05 -23.82
N GLY A 5 -27.81 -17.63 -23.27
CA GLY A 5 -27.34 -18.09 -21.97
C GLY A 5 -26.00 -18.80 -21.98
N VAL A 6 -24.91 -18.03 -21.88
CA VAL A 6 -23.82 -18.36 -20.95
C VAL A 6 -23.40 -17.08 -20.23
N SER A 7 -23.67 -17.09 -18.94
CA SER A 7 -23.33 -16.07 -17.95
C SER A 7 -21.82 -15.96 -17.77
N THR A 8 -21.24 -14.80 -18.08
CA THR A 8 -19.88 -14.42 -17.66
C THR A 8 -19.94 -13.85 -16.24
N GLY A 9 -20.06 -14.74 -15.25
CA GLY A 9 -20.27 -14.42 -13.84
C GLY A 9 -19.04 -14.63 -12.96
N THR A 10 -17.87 -14.08 -13.30
CA THR A 10 -16.67 -14.19 -12.44
C THR A 10 -15.95 -12.86 -12.17
N GLY A 11 -16.21 -11.80 -12.94
CA GLY A 11 -15.59 -10.48 -12.73
C GLY A 11 -16.27 -9.61 -11.65
N GLY A 12 -17.57 -9.79 -11.43
CA GLY A 12 -18.37 -8.93 -10.52
C GLY A 12 -18.17 -9.24 -9.02
N VAL A 13 -17.91 -10.51 -8.68
CA VAL A 13 -17.79 -10.97 -7.29
C VAL A 13 -16.53 -10.42 -6.62
N SER A 14 -15.43 -10.29 -7.37
CA SER A 14 -14.16 -9.82 -6.81
C SER A 14 -14.20 -8.32 -6.46
N GLN A 15 -14.85 -7.48 -7.28
CA GLN A 15 -14.98 -6.05 -6.99
C GLN A 15 -15.95 -5.74 -5.85
N THR A 16 -17.07 -6.46 -5.73
CA THR A 16 -18.03 -6.26 -4.64
C THR A 16 -17.45 -6.70 -3.30
N LEU A 17 -16.66 -7.78 -3.28
CA LEU A 17 -15.92 -8.23 -2.10
C LEU A 17 -14.93 -7.15 -1.63
N ILE A 18 -14.10 -6.60 -2.52
CA ILE A 18 -13.13 -5.54 -2.18
C ILE A 18 -13.85 -4.28 -1.64
N LYS A 19 -14.94 -3.85 -2.28
CA LYS A 19 -15.72 -2.69 -1.81
C LYS A 19 -16.32 -2.93 -0.42
N SER A 20 -16.91 -4.11 -0.18
CA SER A 20 -17.48 -4.43 1.13
C SER A 20 -16.40 -4.53 2.22
N TRP A 21 -15.22 -5.08 1.86
CA TRP A 21 -14.08 -5.21 2.75
C TRP A 21 -13.50 -3.85 3.12
N LEU A 22 -13.33 -2.94 2.15
CA LEU A 22 -12.88 -1.57 2.38
C LEU A 22 -13.83 -0.82 3.31
N ARG A 23 -15.14 -0.94 3.08
CA ARG A 23 -16.15 -0.34 3.95
C ARG A 23 -16.04 -0.87 5.39
N LYS A 24 -15.94 -2.19 5.55
CA LYS A 24 -15.75 -2.81 6.87
C LYS A 24 -14.46 -2.34 7.55
N LYS A 25 -13.36 -2.16 6.80
CA LYS A 25 -12.11 -1.61 7.34
C LYS A 25 -12.25 -0.15 7.75
N PHE A 26 -12.95 0.65 6.96
CA PHE A 26 -13.23 2.04 7.29
C PHE A 26 -14.07 2.14 8.57
N ASP A 27 -15.13 1.34 8.68
CA ASP A 27 -15.96 1.29 9.88
C ASP A 27 -15.14 0.85 11.11
N GLN A 28 -14.25 -0.15 10.96
CA GLN A 28 -13.32 -0.57 12.02
C GLN A 28 -12.39 0.56 12.46
N VAL A 29 -11.87 1.36 11.52
CA VAL A 29 -11.02 2.52 11.82
C VAL A 29 -11.79 3.59 12.57
N LEU A 30 -13.05 3.86 12.18
CA LEU A 30 -13.92 4.79 12.90
C LEU A 30 -14.21 4.32 14.32
N THR A 31 -14.60 3.05 14.50
CA THR A 31 -14.82 2.46 15.82
C THR A 31 -13.57 2.55 16.69
N ARG A 32 -12.40 2.21 16.12
CA ARG A 32 -11.13 2.29 16.84
C ARG A 32 -10.79 3.72 17.25
N ARG A 33 -10.97 4.69 16.35
CA ARG A 33 -10.80 6.12 16.66
C ARG A 33 -11.69 6.55 17.82
N ASP A 34 -12.95 6.11 17.83
CA ASP A 34 -13.90 6.51 18.87
C ASP A 34 -13.56 5.89 20.23
N ILE A 35 -13.13 4.61 20.26
CA ILE A 35 -12.61 3.94 21.46
C ILE A 35 -11.34 4.63 21.96
N GLU A 36 -10.40 4.96 21.07
CA GLU A 36 -9.15 5.64 21.42
C GLU A 36 -9.42 7.05 21.96
N LYS A 37 -10.37 7.79 21.36
CA LYS A 37 -10.83 9.08 21.89
C LYS A 37 -11.40 8.95 23.29
N GLU A 38 -12.25 7.96 23.53
CA GLU A 38 -12.82 7.69 24.85
C GLU A 38 -11.71 7.35 25.87
N THR A 39 -10.75 6.52 25.47
CA THR A 39 -9.59 6.15 26.30
C THR A 39 -8.70 7.36 26.62
N ILE A 40 -8.42 8.22 25.64
CA ILE A 40 -7.67 9.45 25.89
C ILE A 40 -8.46 10.37 26.83
N THR A 41 -9.76 10.52 26.60
CA THR A 41 -10.63 11.36 27.45
C THR A 41 -10.66 10.87 28.89
N SER A 42 -10.70 9.55 29.11
CA SER A 42 -10.63 8.98 30.46
C SER A 42 -9.26 9.18 31.10
N LEU A 43 -8.16 9.01 30.34
CA LEU A 43 -6.81 9.26 30.83
C LEU A 43 -6.60 10.72 31.26
N LEU A 44 -7.19 11.69 30.56
CA LEU A 44 -7.12 13.11 30.96
C LEU A 44 -7.80 13.41 32.31
N GLN A 45 -8.64 12.50 32.82
CA GLN A 45 -9.25 12.60 34.15
C GLN A 45 -8.43 11.87 35.24
N VAL A 46 -7.42 11.09 34.85
CA VAL A 46 -6.56 10.35 35.78
C VAL A 46 -5.40 11.23 36.21
N HIS A 47 -5.13 11.24 37.52
CA HIS A 47 -3.97 11.91 38.08
C HIS A 47 -2.67 11.32 37.52
N ASN A 48 -1.75 12.16 37.04
CA ASN A 48 -0.50 11.72 36.44
C ASN A 48 0.58 11.57 37.52
N PRO A 49 1.01 10.35 37.87
CA PRO A 49 2.00 10.12 38.92
C PRO A 49 3.43 10.52 38.51
N HIS A 50 3.65 10.87 37.25
CA HIS A 50 4.95 11.25 36.69
C HIS A 50 5.19 12.76 36.64
N LEU A 51 4.18 13.57 36.99
CA LEU A 51 4.31 15.01 37.18
C LEU A 51 4.50 15.30 38.68
N ASN A 52 5.54 16.05 39.03
CA ASN A 52 5.81 16.48 40.42
C ASN A 52 4.75 17.44 40.99
N CYS A 53 3.75 17.82 40.20
CA CYS A 53 2.61 18.63 40.60
C CYS A 53 1.32 17.78 40.48
N GLU A 54 0.33 18.03 41.33
CA GLU A 54 -0.98 17.34 41.41
C GLU A 54 -1.88 17.48 40.15
N GLY A 55 -1.33 17.30 38.95
CA GLY A 55 -2.02 17.44 37.67
C GLY A 55 -2.44 16.09 37.08
N ASN A 56 -3.51 16.10 36.28
CA ASN A 56 -3.91 14.95 35.48
C ASN A 56 -2.99 14.78 34.25
N TYR A 57 -3.14 13.66 33.53
CA TYR A 57 -2.48 13.51 32.24
C TYR A 57 -2.88 14.65 31.30
N THR A 58 -1.92 15.12 30.51
CA THR A 58 -2.13 16.15 29.50
C THR A 58 -1.85 15.61 28.11
N ILE A 59 -2.55 16.14 27.11
CA ILE A 59 -2.34 15.78 25.72
C ILE A 59 -0.87 15.92 25.28
N PRO A 60 -0.17 17.03 25.58
CA PRO A 60 1.25 17.16 25.21
C PRO A 60 2.16 16.11 25.85
N PHE A 61 1.87 15.72 27.10
CA PHE A 61 2.61 14.65 27.77
C PHE A 61 2.42 13.31 27.05
N LEU A 62 1.18 12.94 26.71
CA LEU A 62 0.90 11.71 25.97
C LEU A 62 1.57 11.69 24.59
N PHE A 63 1.58 12.82 23.88
CA PHE A 63 2.32 12.96 22.61
C PHE A 63 3.83 12.76 22.79
N SER A 64 4.43 13.35 23.84
CA SER A 64 5.86 13.19 24.11
C SER A 64 6.26 11.72 24.39
N GLN A 65 5.36 10.93 25.00
CA GLN A 65 5.58 9.50 25.21
C GLN A 65 5.50 8.70 23.90
N TRP A 66 4.75 9.21 22.91
CA TRP A 66 4.54 8.54 21.63
C TRP A 66 5.66 8.78 20.62
N GLU A 67 6.37 9.92 20.72
CA GLU A 67 7.28 10.38 19.66
C GLU A 67 8.65 9.69 19.59
N TYR A 68 9.22 9.10 20.65
CA TYR A 68 10.70 9.12 20.70
C TYR A 68 11.50 7.86 20.27
N PRO A 69 11.04 6.59 20.38
CA PRO A 69 11.76 5.53 19.62
C PRO A 69 10.94 4.35 19.07
N VAL A 70 9.95 3.84 19.80
CA VAL A 70 9.29 2.55 19.51
C VAL A 70 8.35 2.64 18.31
N CYS A 71 7.67 3.78 18.15
CA CYS A 71 6.85 4.03 16.97
C CYS A 71 7.74 4.10 15.72
N VAL A 72 8.75 4.97 15.70
CA VAL A 72 9.55 5.23 14.50
C VAL A 72 10.14 3.95 13.90
N SER A 73 10.69 3.05 14.72
CA SER A 73 11.24 1.77 14.23
C SER A 73 10.18 0.82 13.67
N LEU A 74 9.03 0.68 14.34
CA LEU A 74 7.93 -0.21 13.90
C LEU A 74 7.24 0.31 12.64
N TRP A 75 7.06 1.63 12.52
CA TRP A 75 6.51 2.25 11.32
C TRP A 75 7.48 2.13 10.14
N GLN A 76 8.77 2.40 10.34
CA GLN A 76 9.77 2.35 9.26
C GLN A 76 9.92 0.94 8.68
N GLU A 77 10.06 -0.11 9.50
CA GLU A 77 10.31 -1.45 8.98
C GLU A 77 9.08 -2.07 8.29
N GLY A 78 7.88 -1.84 8.85
CA GLY A 78 6.61 -2.22 8.24
C GLY A 78 6.31 -1.44 6.94
N ASP A 79 6.70 -0.18 6.87
CA ASP A 79 6.52 0.66 5.69
C ASP A 79 7.54 0.30 4.58
N HIS A 80 8.81 0.11 4.91
CA HIS A 80 9.83 -0.28 3.93
C HIS A 80 9.54 -1.64 3.29
N SER A 81 9.10 -2.63 4.08
CA SER A 81 8.73 -3.94 3.56
C SER A 81 7.51 -3.87 2.62
N LYS A 82 6.46 -3.12 3.00
CA LYS A 82 5.28 -2.89 2.15
C LYS A 82 5.61 -2.10 0.88
N LYS A 83 6.48 -1.08 0.96
CA LYS A 83 6.98 -0.32 -0.20
C LYS A 83 7.73 -1.22 -1.17
N ARG A 84 8.63 -2.07 -0.68
CA ARG A 84 9.39 -3.02 -1.52
C ARG A 84 8.45 -4.01 -2.21
N LEU A 85 7.46 -4.56 -1.49
CA LEU A 85 6.47 -5.47 -2.07
C LEU A 85 5.61 -4.78 -3.13
N ALA A 86 5.12 -3.57 -2.85
CA ALA A 86 4.36 -2.78 -3.83
C ALA A 86 5.18 -2.49 -5.08
N LYS A 87 6.46 -2.13 -4.91
CA LYS A 87 7.38 -1.88 -6.03
C LYS A 87 7.61 -3.13 -6.86
N PHE A 88 7.77 -4.29 -6.22
CA PHE A 88 7.90 -5.57 -6.92
C PHE A 88 6.66 -5.84 -7.77
N LEU A 89 5.46 -5.74 -7.19
CA LEU A 89 4.22 -6.03 -7.91
C LEU A 89 3.99 -5.07 -9.09
N GLN A 90 4.29 -3.77 -8.93
CA GLN A 90 4.22 -2.80 -10.03
C GLN A 90 5.21 -3.10 -11.16
N ASN A 91 6.48 -3.35 -10.83
CA ASN A 91 7.49 -3.65 -11.84
C ASN A 91 7.12 -4.92 -12.63
N LYS A 92 6.47 -5.91 -11.99
CA LYS A 92 5.99 -7.11 -12.68
C LYS A 92 4.85 -6.82 -13.65
N GLU A 93 3.97 -5.86 -13.36
CA GLU A 93 2.93 -5.42 -14.31
C GLU A 93 3.55 -4.84 -15.58
N VAL A 94 4.55 -3.98 -15.40
CA VAL A 94 5.34 -3.41 -16.50
C VAL A 94 6.08 -4.50 -17.28
N LEU A 95 6.64 -5.49 -16.61
CA LEU A 95 7.33 -6.59 -17.29
C LEU A 95 6.35 -7.48 -18.08
N ASN A 96 5.16 -7.71 -17.52
CA ASN A 96 4.10 -8.44 -18.20
C ASN A 96 3.62 -7.69 -19.45
N SER A 97 3.56 -6.35 -19.46
CA SER A 97 3.18 -5.60 -20.65
C SER A 97 4.20 -5.76 -21.79
N TYR A 98 5.51 -5.80 -21.50
CA TYR A 98 6.52 -6.12 -22.51
C TYR A 98 6.39 -7.56 -23.03
N THR A 99 6.13 -8.54 -22.16
CA THR A 99 5.89 -9.93 -22.61
C THR A 99 4.63 -10.06 -23.45
N PHE A 100 3.61 -9.25 -23.16
CA PHE A 100 2.38 -9.19 -23.96
C PHE A 100 2.66 -8.63 -25.36
N ILE A 101 3.44 -7.55 -25.45
CA ILE A 101 3.90 -6.99 -26.73
C ILE A 101 4.59 -8.09 -27.53
N LEU A 102 5.59 -8.79 -26.99
CA LEU A 102 6.27 -9.87 -27.72
C LEU A 102 5.35 -11.02 -28.18
N LYS A 103 4.29 -11.31 -27.42
CA LYS A 103 3.39 -12.44 -27.71
C LYS A 103 2.29 -12.11 -28.73
N TYR A 104 1.85 -10.85 -28.78
CA TYR A 104 0.66 -10.46 -29.54
C TYR A 104 0.89 -9.31 -30.53
N VAL A 105 1.98 -8.57 -30.41
CA VAL A 105 2.37 -7.47 -31.29
C VAL A 105 3.69 -7.86 -31.94
N SER A 106 3.67 -8.15 -33.24
CA SER A 106 4.92 -8.42 -33.96
C SER A 106 5.75 -7.12 -34.01
N PRO A 107 6.98 -7.10 -33.45
CA PRO A 107 7.89 -5.97 -33.64
C PRO A 107 8.10 -5.75 -35.14
N ALA A 108 8.23 -4.49 -35.55
CA ALA A 108 8.36 -4.15 -36.97
C ALA A 108 9.74 -4.54 -37.51
N THR A 109 10.75 -4.61 -36.63
CA THR A 109 12.13 -4.96 -36.99
C THR A 109 12.78 -5.88 -35.98
N PHE A 110 13.83 -6.59 -36.42
CA PHE A 110 14.67 -7.41 -35.54
C PHE A 110 15.42 -6.58 -34.49
N LEU A 111 15.78 -5.34 -34.82
CA LEU A 111 16.43 -4.40 -33.89
C LEU A 111 15.49 -4.07 -32.72
N GLU A 112 14.25 -3.69 -33.01
CA GLU A 112 13.22 -3.41 -32.00
C GLU A 112 12.94 -4.62 -31.11
N LEU A 113 12.92 -5.83 -31.70
CA LEU A 113 12.78 -7.07 -30.94
C LEU A 113 13.96 -7.28 -29.98
N ASN A 114 15.19 -7.05 -30.44
CA ASN A 114 16.39 -7.18 -29.63
C ASN A 114 16.43 -6.15 -28.49
N GLU A 115 16.03 -4.91 -28.75
CA GLU A 115 15.89 -3.87 -27.73
C GLU A 115 14.85 -4.27 -26.66
N ILE A 116 13.69 -4.78 -27.05
CA ILE A 116 12.68 -5.24 -26.09
C ILE A 116 13.20 -6.42 -25.25
N LEU A 117 13.90 -7.38 -25.86
CA LEU A 117 14.48 -8.52 -25.14
C LEU A 117 15.51 -8.07 -24.11
N THR A 118 16.45 -7.20 -24.48
CA THR A 118 17.47 -6.70 -23.55
C THR A 118 16.86 -5.95 -22.36
N VAL A 119 15.81 -5.13 -22.60
CA VAL A 119 15.08 -4.45 -21.52
C VAL A 119 14.36 -5.44 -20.59
N ILE A 120 13.77 -6.51 -21.15
CA ILE A 120 13.13 -7.56 -20.34
C ILE A 120 14.17 -8.26 -19.48
N GLU A 121 15.30 -8.68 -20.05
CA GLU A 121 16.36 -9.39 -19.32
C GLU A 121 16.91 -8.56 -18.16
N GLU A 122 17.21 -7.28 -18.41
CA GLU A 122 17.69 -6.35 -17.38
C GLU A 122 16.65 -6.18 -16.27
N LYS A 123 15.39 -5.93 -16.63
CA LYS A 123 14.33 -5.75 -15.64
C LYS A 123 14.02 -7.04 -14.87
N GLU A 124 14.08 -8.21 -15.50
CA GLU A 124 13.91 -9.49 -14.81
C GLU A 124 15.04 -9.75 -13.81
N TYR A 125 16.27 -9.40 -14.18
CA TYR A 125 17.41 -9.50 -13.28
C TYR A 125 17.24 -8.62 -12.04
N LEU A 126 16.82 -7.36 -12.22
CA LEU A 126 16.53 -6.45 -11.12
C LEU A 126 15.34 -6.94 -10.27
N GLN A 127 14.33 -7.52 -10.91
CA GLN A 127 13.16 -8.09 -10.24
C GLN A 127 13.56 -9.25 -9.30
N LYS A 128 14.45 -10.14 -9.76
CA LYS A 128 14.98 -11.25 -8.95
C LYS A 128 15.82 -10.75 -7.77
N LYS A 129 16.65 -9.72 -7.96
CA LYS A 129 17.35 -9.07 -6.85
C LYS A 129 16.40 -8.45 -5.82
N LEU A 130 15.32 -7.82 -6.28
CA LEU A 130 14.32 -7.24 -5.39
C LEU A 130 13.57 -8.32 -4.59
N ALA A 131 13.24 -9.46 -5.21
CA ALA A 131 12.67 -10.61 -4.49
C ALA A 131 13.61 -11.11 -3.38
N ALA A 132 14.91 -11.25 -3.69
CA ALA A 132 15.91 -11.62 -2.70
C ALA A 132 16.01 -10.60 -1.55
N ALA A 133 15.93 -9.30 -1.85
CA ALA A 133 15.94 -8.23 -0.84
C ALA A 133 14.64 -8.15 0.00
N ILE A 134 13.55 -8.73 -0.49
CA ILE A 134 12.30 -8.93 0.25
C ILE A 134 12.37 -10.22 1.11
N GLY A 135 13.31 -11.12 0.79
CA GLY A 135 13.47 -12.41 1.47
C GLY A 135 12.42 -13.46 1.07
N ARG A 136 11.82 -13.34 -0.12
CA ARG A 136 10.85 -14.32 -0.64
C ARG A 136 11.28 -14.88 -1.99
N ASP A 137 10.76 -16.06 -2.30
CA ASP A 137 10.96 -16.65 -3.61
C ASP A 137 10.26 -15.85 -4.73
N TYR A 138 10.91 -15.79 -5.89
CA TYR A 138 10.43 -15.03 -7.03
C TYR A 138 9.12 -15.59 -7.59
N MET A 139 8.98 -16.91 -7.69
CA MET A 139 7.78 -17.56 -8.23
C MET A 139 6.60 -17.44 -7.28
N GLU A 140 6.85 -17.54 -5.96
CA GLU A 140 5.82 -17.29 -4.94
C GLU A 140 5.27 -15.86 -5.03
N LEU A 141 6.15 -14.86 -5.12
CA LEU A 141 5.76 -13.46 -5.28
C LEU A 141 5.01 -13.21 -6.59
N GLN A 142 5.34 -13.94 -7.65
CA GLN A 142 4.64 -13.85 -8.93
C GLN A 142 3.19 -14.33 -8.82
N GLY A 143 2.95 -15.45 -8.12
CA GLY A 143 1.59 -15.96 -7.85
C GLY A 143 0.76 -15.03 -6.97
N MET A 144 1.41 -14.21 -6.14
CA MET A 144 0.75 -13.29 -5.21
C MET A 144 0.05 -12.10 -5.90
N ARG A 145 0.37 -11.78 -7.16
CA ARG A 145 -0.17 -10.61 -7.88
C ARG A 145 -1.70 -10.53 -7.87
N MET A 146 -2.38 -11.64 -8.16
CA MET A 146 -3.85 -11.71 -8.21
C MET A 146 -4.46 -12.20 -6.90
N SER A 147 -3.64 -12.47 -5.89
CA SER A 147 -4.11 -12.83 -4.56
C SER A 147 -4.67 -11.60 -3.83
N GLU A 148 -5.49 -11.85 -2.81
CA GLU A 148 -5.99 -10.80 -1.93
C GLU A 148 -4.85 -9.93 -1.38
N LEU A 149 -3.74 -10.54 -0.93
CA LEU A 149 -2.60 -9.78 -0.40
C LEU A 149 -1.94 -8.87 -1.44
N GLY A 150 -1.86 -9.32 -2.70
CA GLY A 150 -1.34 -8.50 -3.80
C GLY A 150 -2.22 -7.29 -4.09
N LEU A 151 -3.53 -7.50 -4.18
CA LEU A 151 -4.51 -6.43 -4.38
C LEU A 151 -4.53 -5.43 -3.22
N LEU A 152 -4.45 -5.92 -1.98
CA LEU A 152 -4.33 -5.08 -0.79
C LEU A 152 -3.05 -4.24 -0.78
N THR A 153 -1.95 -4.80 -1.27
CA THR A 153 -0.68 -4.07 -1.39
C THR A 153 -0.80 -2.93 -2.42
N PHE A 154 -1.46 -3.16 -3.55
CA PHE A 154 -1.74 -2.10 -4.53
C PHE A 154 -2.64 -1.01 -3.97
N LEU A 155 -3.72 -1.38 -3.27
CA LEU A 155 -4.62 -0.42 -2.61
C LEU A 155 -3.89 0.43 -1.57
N TRP A 156 -3.07 -0.21 -0.74
CA TRP A 156 -2.26 0.50 0.24
C TRP A 156 -1.32 1.51 -0.43
N LYS A 157 -0.63 1.13 -1.52
CA LYS A 157 0.25 2.04 -2.26
C LYS A 157 -0.52 3.22 -2.86
N ALA A 158 -1.65 2.95 -3.52
CA ALA A 158 -2.49 3.99 -4.10
C ALA A 158 -2.99 4.99 -3.05
N ASN A 159 -3.44 4.49 -1.89
CA ASN A 159 -3.84 5.34 -0.78
C ASN A 159 -2.64 6.15 -0.26
N SER A 160 -1.48 5.54 -0.07
CA SER A 160 -0.26 6.23 0.38
C SER A 160 0.17 7.34 -0.57
N ASP A 161 0.05 7.12 -1.88
CA ASP A 161 0.39 8.12 -2.89
C ASP A 161 -0.59 9.29 -2.88
N LEU A 162 -1.88 9.00 -2.73
CA LEU A 162 -2.92 10.02 -2.58
C LEU A 162 -2.68 10.89 -1.34
N TYR A 163 -2.30 10.27 -0.22
CA TYR A 163 -1.94 11.01 1.00
C TYR A 163 -0.71 11.89 0.79
N SER A 164 0.35 11.39 0.15
CA SER A 164 1.55 12.19 -0.15
C SER A 164 1.19 13.41 -1.01
N GLN A 165 0.40 13.21 -2.06
CA GLN A 165 -0.07 14.30 -2.93
C GLN A 165 -0.93 15.32 -2.18
N ALA A 166 -1.82 14.86 -1.31
CA ALA A 166 -2.65 15.77 -0.50
C ALA A 166 -1.80 16.63 0.45
N VAL A 167 -0.77 16.04 1.08
CA VAL A 167 0.17 16.77 1.94
C VAL A 167 0.95 17.80 1.13
N GLU A 168 1.50 17.41 -0.03
CA GLU A 168 2.23 18.32 -0.93
C GLU A 168 1.37 19.52 -1.38
N VAL A 169 0.09 19.28 -1.69
CA VAL A 169 -0.87 20.36 -2.05
C VAL A 169 -1.14 21.28 -0.86
N CYS A 170 -1.38 20.73 0.34
CA CYS A 170 -1.59 21.55 1.53
C CYS A 170 -0.36 22.40 1.90
N GLU A 171 0.84 21.87 1.73
CA GLU A 171 2.08 22.63 1.94
C GLU A 171 2.27 23.73 0.89
N ALA A 172 1.94 23.47 -0.36
CA ALA A 172 2.00 24.46 -1.45
C ALA A 172 0.98 25.60 -1.26
N GLU A 173 -0.25 25.29 -0.85
CA GLU A 173 -1.30 26.30 -0.59
C GLU A 173 -0.96 27.17 0.63
N GLY A 174 -0.38 26.59 1.68
CA GLY A 174 0.14 27.32 2.84
C GLY A 174 1.33 28.23 2.50
N ALA A 175 2.13 27.89 1.49
CA ALA A 175 3.26 28.71 1.03
C ALA A 175 2.83 29.89 0.12
N THR A 176 1.66 29.81 -0.53
CA THR A 176 1.10 30.92 -1.33
C THR A 176 0.25 31.91 -0.53
N GLY A 177 0.05 31.65 0.76
CA GLY A 177 -0.67 32.50 1.71
C GLY A 177 0.25 33.26 2.66
N PHE A 178 1.26 33.97 2.13
CA PHE A 178 1.99 35.04 2.83
C PHE A 178 2.37 36.15 1.86
#